data_AF-A0A929JMZ8-F1
#
_entry.id   AF-A0A929JMZ8-F1
#
_cell.length_a   1.000
_cell.length_b   1.000
_cell.length_c   1.000
_cell.angle_alpha   90.00
_cell.angle_beta   90.00
_cell.angle_gamma   90.00
#
_symmetry.space_group_name_H-M   'P 1'
#
loop_
_entity.id
_entity.type
_entity.pdbx_description
1 polymer ?
#
loop_
_entity_poly.entity_id
_entity_poly.type
_entity_poly.pdbx_seq_one_letter_code
_entity_poly.pdbx_strand_id
1 'polypeptide(L)'
;MNWNKSIHMAIIALVSVFLISGCASLTDYGKIRPQPSRGERITIEQLEENWQDYTVSYYGLKVSNPKGIMFDPKNNETTLVGDTWIKVEDKKTVSEIIGWIKNYTEFNPQVWKILGPDDRLYGYLFYPGGQVVIKVVNDTTMYVYSPSFPVSRHY
;
A
#
# COMPACT_ATOMS: atom_id res chain seq x y z
N MET A 1 -17.50 54.12 10.17
CA MET A 1 -17.10 52.78 9.71
C MET A 1 -15.72 52.50 10.28
N ASN A 2 -15.58 51.57 11.24
CA ASN A 2 -14.31 51.32 11.93
C ASN A 2 -13.36 50.54 11.03
N TRP A 3 -12.58 51.26 10.22
CA TRP A 3 -11.65 50.76 9.21
C TRP A 3 -10.75 49.63 9.73
N ASN A 4 -10.29 49.74 10.98
CA ASN A 4 -9.46 48.72 11.63
C ASN A 4 -10.24 47.40 11.83
N LYS A 5 -11.51 47.44 12.22
CA LYS A 5 -12.34 46.22 12.38
C LYS A 5 -12.56 45.52 11.04
N SER A 6 -12.77 46.30 9.97
CA SER A 6 -12.90 45.76 8.61
C SER A 6 -11.62 45.10 8.11
N ILE A 7 -10.44 45.67 8.41
CA ILE A 7 -9.14 45.08 8.09
C ILE A 7 -8.91 43.77 8.86
N HIS A 8 -9.22 43.73 10.15
CA HIS A 8 -9.03 42.51 10.96
C HIS A 8 -9.96 41.39 10.49
N MET A 9 -11.21 41.71 10.16
CA MET A 9 -12.16 40.74 9.58
C MET A 9 -11.68 40.20 8.23
N ALA A 10 -11.10 41.05 7.38
CA ALA A 10 -10.54 40.64 6.09
C ALA A 10 -9.32 39.73 6.26
N ILE A 11 -8.42 40.02 7.21
CA ILE A 11 -7.25 39.19 7.51
C ILE A 11 -7.68 37.82 8.06
N ILE A 12 -8.64 37.79 8.99
CA ILE A 12 -9.17 36.53 9.53
C ILE A 12 -9.79 35.68 8.42
N ALA A 13 -10.62 36.28 7.55
CA ALA A 13 -11.21 35.58 6.43
C ALA A 13 -10.16 35.02 5.47
N LEU A 14 -9.10 35.80 5.17
CA LEU A 14 -8.00 35.36 4.31
C LEU A 14 -7.25 34.16 4.92
N VAL A 15 -6.92 34.22 6.20
CA VAL A 15 -6.25 33.12 6.92
C VAL A 15 -7.12 31.86 6.95
N SER A 16 -8.43 32.00 7.16
CA SER A 16 -9.36 30.86 7.13
C SER A 16 -9.39 30.16 5.77
N VAL A 17 -9.31 30.88 4.65
CA VAL A 17 -9.26 30.29 3.30
C VAL A 17 -7.98 29.47 3.10
N PHE A 18 -6.83 29.97 3.56
CA PHE A 18 -5.57 29.23 3.47
C PHE A 18 -5.56 27.95 4.33
N LEU A 19 -6.22 27.96 5.49
CA LEU A 19 -6.30 26.78 6.35
C LEU A 19 -7.15 25.65 5.76
N ILE A 20 -8.17 25.97 4.94
CA ILE A 20 -9.03 24.95 4.31
C ILE A 20 -8.32 24.26 3.14
N SER A 21 -7.41 24.95 2.43
CA SER A 21 -6.62 24.35 1.34
C SER A 21 -5.57 23.33 1.82
N GLY A 22 -5.24 23.31 3.12
CA GLY A 22 -4.25 22.39 3.69
C GLY A 22 -4.72 20.95 3.86
N CYS A 23 -6.02 20.66 3.75
CA CYS A 23 -6.55 19.30 3.90
C CYS A 23 -6.51 18.48 2.61
N ALA A 24 -6.46 19.12 1.43
CA ALA A 24 -6.51 18.44 0.14
C ALA A 24 -5.19 17.72 -0.22
N SER A 25 -4.07 18.07 0.41
CA SER A 25 -2.77 17.43 0.17
C SER A 25 -2.52 16.17 1.01
N LEU A 26 -3.40 15.85 1.96
CA LEU A 26 -3.33 14.63 2.77
C LEU A 26 -4.00 13.42 2.10
N THR A 27 -4.67 13.60 0.96
CA THR A 27 -5.40 12.55 0.24
C THR A 27 -4.62 11.88 -0.88
N ASP A 28 -3.34 12.23 -1.10
CA ASP A 28 -2.58 11.74 -2.27
C ASP A 28 -1.85 10.40 -2.04
N TYR A 29 -1.99 9.81 -0.85
CA TYR A 29 -1.26 8.60 -0.46
C TYR A 29 -2.18 7.48 0.03
N GLY A 30 -1.88 6.27 -0.43
CA GLY A 30 -2.44 5.05 0.12
C GLY A 30 -1.80 4.65 1.45
N LYS A 31 -2.36 3.63 2.09
CA LYS A 31 -1.98 3.16 3.42
C LYS A 31 -1.69 1.67 3.38
N ILE A 32 -0.57 1.26 3.98
CA ILE A 32 -0.37 -0.13 4.43
C ILE A 32 -0.94 -0.25 5.83
N ARG A 33 -1.91 -1.14 6.04
CA ARG A 33 -2.48 -1.40 7.37
C ARG A 33 -2.42 -2.88 7.73
N PRO A 34 -2.10 -3.21 9.00
CA PRO A 34 -2.20 -4.57 9.46
C PRO A 34 -3.67 -5.01 9.45
N GLN A 35 -3.89 -6.30 9.35
CA GLN A 35 -5.23 -6.87 9.49
C GLN A 35 -5.67 -6.82 10.97
N PRO A 36 -6.98 -6.70 11.26
CA PRO A 36 -7.50 -6.58 12.62
C PRO A 36 -7.21 -7.86 13.44
N SER A 37 -6.83 -7.71 14.72
CA SER A 37 -6.47 -8.85 15.60
C SER A 37 -7.66 -9.75 15.98
N ARG A 38 -8.89 -9.32 15.73
CA ARG A 38 -10.13 -10.07 15.93
C ARG A 38 -11.03 -9.93 14.70
N GLY A 39 -11.77 -10.97 14.36
CA GLY A 39 -12.63 -11.04 13.17
C GLY A 39 -11.98 -11.79 12.01
N GLU A 40 -12.64 -11.75 10.86
CA GLU A 40 -12.17 -12.40 9.64
C GLU A 40 -10.87 -11.75 9.14
N ARG A 41 -9.88 -12.59 8.83
CA ARG A 41 -8.56 -12.20 8.29
C ARG A 41 -8.28 -13.06 7.09
N ILE A 42 -7.75 -12.45 6.03
CA ILE A 42 -7.24 -13.22 4.90
C ILE A 42 -5.85 -13.77 5.27
N THR A 43 -5.66 -15.07 5.08
CA THR A 43 -4.36 -15.73 5.28
C THR A 43 -3.56 -15.74 3.98
N ILE A 44 -2.26 -15.99 4.08
CA ILE A 44 -1.44 -16.16 2.88
C ILE A 44 -1.81 -17.45 2.14
N GLU A 45 -2.26 -18.48 2.86
CA GLU A 45 -2.78 -19.72 2.28
C GLU A 45 -4.04 -19.46 1.46
N GLN A 46 -4.98 -18.64 1.95
CA GLN A 46 -6.17 -18.27 1.19
C GLN A 46 -5.84 -17.47 -0.08
N LEU A 47 -4.86 -16.56 0.00
CA LEU A 47 -4.37 -15.82 -1.18
C LEU A 47 -3.68 -16.75 -2.19
N GLU A 48 -2.93 -17.74 -1.72
CA GLU A 48 -2.26 -18.74 -2.55
C GLU A 48 -3.26 -19.70 -3.24
N GLU A 49 -4.26 -20.17 -2.49
CA GLU A 49 -5.31 -21.05 -3.01
C GLU A 49 -6.15 -20.35 -4.07
N ASN A 50 -6.50 -19.09 -3.83
CA ASN A 50 -7.36 -18.27 -4.69
C ASN A 50 -6.56 -17.30 -5.58
N TRP A 51 -5.28 -17.57 -5.85
CA TRP A 51 -4.40 -16.63 -6.55
C TRP A 51 -4.94 -16.15 -7.91
N GLN A 52 -5.76 -16.97 -8.58
CA GLN A 52 -6.37 -16.64 -9.88
C GLN A 52 -7.39 -15.50 -9.80
N ASP A 53 -7.92 -15.21 -8.61
CA ASP A 53 -8.82 -14.07 -8.38
C ASP A 53 -8.05 -12.73 -8.32
N TYR A 54 -6.72 -12.78 -8.40
CA TYR A 54 -5.84 -11.63 -8.29
C TYR A 54 -4.91 -11.51 -9.51
N THR A 55 -4.57 -10.26 -9.86
CA THR A 55 -3.33 -9.95 -10.57
C THR A 55 -2.21 -10.03 -9.55
N VAL A 56 -1.37 -11.06 -9.69
CA VAL A 56 -0.27 -11.31 -8.75
C VAL A 56 1.02 -10.75 -9.30
N SER A 57 1.77 -10.05 -8.46
CA SER A 57 3.10 -9.54 -8.80
C SER A 57 4.04 -9.60 -7.61
N TYR A 58 5.34 -9.67 -7.85
CA TYR A 58 6.34 -9.68 -6.78
C TYR A 58 7.41 -8.63 -7.02
N TYR A 59 8.04 -8.20 -5.93
CA TYR A 59 9.23 -7.36 -5.97
C TYR A 59 10.41 -8.15 -5.40
N GLY A 60 11.56 -8.10 -6.05
CA GLY A 60 12.79 -8.75 -5.62
C GLY A 60 13.76 -8.97 -6.78
N LEU A 61 15.01 -9.32 -6.47
CA LEU A 61 16.03 -9.52 -7.51
C LEU A 61 15.75 -10.73 -8.41
N LYS A 62 15.09 -11.76 -7.86
CA LYS A 62 14.73 -13.01 -8.52
C LYS A 62 13.64 -13.73 -7.72
N VAL A 63 12.98 -14.71 -8.33
CA VAL A 63 11.95 -15.57 -7.67
C VAL A 63 12.48 -16.21 -6.38
N SER A 64 13.77 -16.57 -6.33
CA SER A 64 14.44 -17.12 -5.14
C SER A 64 14.99 -16.08 -4.15
N ASN A 65 14.69 -14.80 -4.38
CA ASN A 65 14.98 -13.70 -3.46
C ASN A 65 13.89 -12.62 -3.54
N PRO A 66 12.62 -12.97 -3.29
CA PRO A 66 11.54 -12.02 -3.26
C PRO A 66 11.64 -11.16 -1.99
N LYS A 67 11.11 -9.94 -2.05
CA LYS A 67 11.02 -9.01 -0.92
C LYS A 67 9.57 -8.69 -0.57
N GLY A 68 8.63 -9.05 -1.44
CA GLY A 68 7.20 -9.00 -1.21
C GLY A 68 6.44 -9.56 -2.41
N ILE A 69 5.21 -9.98 -2.17
CA ILE A 69 4.26 -10.42 -3.20
C ILE A 69 2.91 -9.71 -2.97
N MET A 70 2.40 -9.09 -4.03
CA MET A 70 1.22 -8.27 -4.05
C MET A 70 0.09 -9.00 -4.79
N PHE A 71 -1.11 -8.92 -4.21
CA PHE A 71 -2.34 -9.53 -4.71
C PHE A 71 -3.35 -8.40 -4.96
N ASP A 72 -3.54 -8.04 -6.23
CA ASP A 72 -4.50 -7.04 -6.68
C ASP A 72 -5.78 -7.73 -7.19
N PRO A 73 -6.93 -7.66 -6.47
CA PRO A 73 -8.15 -8.37 -6.85
C PRO A 73 -8.63 -7.99 -8.26
N LYS A 74 -8.91 -8.97 -9.11
CA LYS A 74 -9.41 -8.73 -10.48
C LYS A 74 -10.86 -8.24 -10.53
N ASN A 75 -11.62 -8.48 -9.47
CA ASN A 75 -13.06 -8.23 -9.39
C ASN A 75 -13.42 -6.96 -8.62
N ASN A 76 -12.44 -6.12 -8.27
CA ASN A 76 -12.70 -4.80 -7.72
C ASN A 76 -12.54 -3.74 -8.82
N GLU A 77 -13.03 -2.52 -8.58
CA GLU A 77 -12.88 -1.41 -9.52
C GLU A 77 -11.55 -0.67 -9.31
N THR A 78 -10.58 -1.28 -8.65
CA THR A 78 -9.30 -0.65 -8.31
C THR A 78 -8.14 -1.35 -8.98
N THR A 79 -6.98 -0.72 -9.03
CA THR A 79 -5.79 -1.31 -9.65
C THR A 79 -4.53 -0.85 -8.93
N LEU A 80 -3.61 -1.79 -8.75
CA LEU A 80 -2.29 -1.56 -8.18
C LEU A 80 -1.23 -1.70 -9.28
N VAL A 81 -0.40 -0.68 -9.43
CA VAL A 81 0.69 -0.64 -10.43
C VAL A 81 2.03 -0.32 -9.78
N GLY A 82 3.13 -0.65 -10.45
CA GLY A 82 4.46 -0.18 -10.08
C GLY A 82 5.54 -0.85 -10.91
N ASP A 83 6.55 -0.08 -11.33
CA ASP A 83 7.49 -0.53 -12.38
C ASP A 83 8.46 -1.63 -11.91
N THR A 84 8.61 -1.77 -10.60
CA THR A 84 9.48 -2.76 -9.96
C THR A 84 8.75 -4.05 -9.60
N TRP A 85 7.44 -4.12 -9.85
CA TRP A 85 6.61 -5.28 -9.58
C TRP A 85 6.50 -6.15 -10.84
N ILE A 86 7.01 -7.38 -10.73
CA ILE A 86 7.06 -8.34 -11.82
C ILE A 86 5.81 -9.23 -11.72
N LYS A 87 5.00 -9.27 -12.78
CA LYS A 87 3.80 -10.11 -12.84
C LYS A 87 4.14 -11.59 -12.75
N VAL A 88 3.27 -12.34 -12.09
CA VAL A 88 3.34 -13.80 -11.94
C VAL A 88 2.08 -14.41 -12.54
N GLU A 89 2.25 -15.32 -13.50
CA GLU A 89 1.13 -15.88 -14.29
C GLU A 89 0.85 -17.35 -14.02
N ASP A 90 1.64 -18.00 -13.15
CA ASP A 90 1.48 -19.41 -12.81
C ASP A 90 1.56 -19.69 -11.31
N LYS A 91 0.79 -20.71 -10.88
CA LYS A 91 0.67 -21.10 -9.47
C LYS A 91 2.01 -21.52 -8.85
N LYS A 92 2.88 -22.18 -9.63
CA LYS A 92 4.15 -22.72 -9.10
C LYS A 92 5.05 -21.57 -8.65
N THR A 93 5.16 -20.52 -9.45
CA THR A 93 5.94 -19.33 -9.08
C THR A 93 5.31 -18.56 -7.92
N VAL A 94 3.97 -18.48 -7.83
CA VAL A 94 3.29 -17.90 -6.64
C VAL A 94 3.70 -18.67 -5.36
N SER A 95 3.56 -19.99 -5.37
CA SER A 95 3.92 -20.85 -4.23
C SER A 95 5.41 -20.74 -3.86
N GLU A 96 6.30 -20.71 -4.85
CA GLU A 96 7.73 -20.57 -4.62
C GLU A 96 8.07 -19.24 -3.94
N ILE A 97 7.51 -18.13 -4.41
CA ILE A 97 7.72 -16.80 -3.83
C ILE A 97 7.21 -16.76 -2.39
N ILE A 98 6.00 -17.26 -2.13
CA ILE A 98 5.43 -17.33 -0.78
C ILE A 98 6.33 -18.15 0.14
N GLY A 99 6.83 -19.30 -0.33
CA GLY A 99 7.76 -20.14 0.41
C GLY A 99 9.05 -19.40 0.77
N TRP A 100 9.65 -18.68 -0.17
CA TRP A 100 10.85 -17.88 0.11
C TRP A 100 10.59 -16.75 1.11
N ILE A 101 9.47 -16.04 1.01
CA ILE A 101 9.12 -14.98 1.96
C ILE A 101 8.89 -15.56 3.36
N LYS A 102 8.17 -16.71 3.47
CA LYS A 102 7.94 -17.40 4.75
C LYS A 102 9.23 -17.78 5.48
N ASN A 103 10.32 -18.03 4.74
CA ASN A 103 11.63 -18.37 5.30
C ASN A 103 12.37 -17.19 5.95
N TYR A 104 11.88 -15.95 5.79
CA TYR A 104 12.38 -14.76 6.50
C TYR A 104 11.86 -14.71 7.95
N THR A 105 12.16 -15.77 8.70
CA THR A 105 11.64 -15.99 10.06
C THR A 105 12.06 -14.89 11.03
N GLU A 106 13.20 -14.24 10.80
CA GLU A 106 13.71 -13.11 11.57
C GLU A 106 12.86 -11.84 11.44
N PHE A 107 12.02 -11.73 10.40
CA PHE A 107 11.19 -10.56 10.14
C PHE A 107 9.68 -10.80 10.28
N ASN A 108 9.26 -12.03 10.60
CA ASN A 108 7.85 -12.42 10.80
C ASN A 108 6.90 -11.86 9.72
N PRO A 109 7.01 -12.32 8.46
CA PRO A 109 6.22 -11.81 7.34
C PRO A 109 4.72 -11.97 7.56
N GLN A 110 3.97 -10.93 7.21
CA GLN A 110 2.52 -10.89 7.38
C GLN A 110 1.81 -10.43 6.11
N VAL A 111 0.52 -10.74 6.03
CA VAL A 111 -0.36 -10.19 5.01
C VAL A 111 -0.92 -8.86 5.49
N TRP A 112 -0.61 -7.80 4.76
CA TRP A 112 -1.05 -6.45 5.00
C TRP A 112 -2.11 -6.02 3.99
N LYS A 113 -3.00 -5.12 4.39
CA LYS A 113 -3.96 -4.48 3.49
C LYS A 113 -3.33 -3.27 2.82
N ILE A 114 -3.52 -3.14 1.52
CA ILE A 114 -3.26 -1.92 0.76
C ILE A 114 -4.59 -1.17 0.65
N LEU A 115 -4.66 0.01 1.25
CA LEU A 115 -5.87 0.84 1.30
C LEU A 115 -5.67 2.16 0.58
N GLY A 116 -6.73 2.69 -0.02
CA GLY A 116 -6.78 4.06 -0.50
C GLY A 116 -6.80 5.10 0.65
N PRO A 117 -6.72 6.39 0.32
CA PRO A 117 -6.85 7.48 1.30
C PRO A 117 -8.18 7.44 2.06
N ASP A 118 -9.23 6.96 1.41
CA ASP A 118 -10.60 6.77 1.87
C ASP A 118 -10.84 5.45 2.63
N ASP A 119 -9.77 4.69 2.90
CA ASP A 119 -9.81 3.35 3.50
C ASP A 119 -10.49 2.26 2.62
N ARG A 120 -10.77 2.53 1.34
CA ARG A 120 -11.16 1.50 0.36
C ARG A 120 -10.04 0.48 0.21
N LEU A 121 -10.40 -0.81 0.19
CA LEU A 121 -9.43 -1.89 -0.04
C LEU A 121 -9.05 -1.98 -1.51
N TYR A 122 -7.76 -1.89 -1.80
CA TYR A 122 -7.21 -2.10 -3.14
C TYR A 122 -6.60 -3.47 -3.32
N GLY A 123 -6.04 -4.07 -2.26
CA GLY A 123 -5.45 -5.39 -2.35
C GLY A 123 -4.63 -5.76 -1.12
N TYR A 124 -3.76 -6.74 -1.28
CA TYR A 124 -2.95 -7.29 -0.19
C TYR A 124 -1.48 -7.36 -0.55
N LEU A 125 -0.62 -7.21 0.45
CA LEU A 125 0.83 -7.35 0.34
C LEU A 125 1.33 -8.33 1.40
N PHE A 126 1.92 -9.45 0.98
CA PHE A 126 2.63 -10.36 1.86
C PHE A 126 4.13 -10.04 1.82
N TYR A 127 4.65 -9.55 2.95
CA TYR A 127 6.05 -9.11 3.05
C TYR A 127 6.52 -9.01 4.53
N PRO A 128 7.84 -8.98 4.78
CA PRO A 128 8.44 -8.92 6.13
C PRO A 128 8.27 -7.59 6.89
N GLY A 129 7.54 -6.61 6.34
CA GLY A 129 7.44 -5.27 6.93
C GLY A 129 8.45 -4.28 6.34
N GLY A 130 8.47 -3.05 6.84
CA GLY A 130 9.25 -1.95 6.27
C GLY A 130 8.36 -0.82 5.74
N GLN A 131 8.96 0.21 5.18
CA GLN A 131 8.21 1.35 4.63
C GLN A 131 7.85 1.07 3.17
N VAL A 132 6.55 1.17 2.87
CA VAL A 132 6.02 1.10 1.51
C VAL A 132 5.35 2.42 1.21
N VAL A 133 5.79 3.09 0.14
CA VAL A 133 5.14 4.30 -0.35
C VAL A 133 4.09 3.90 -1.37
N ILE A 134 2.87 4.40 -1.19
CA ILE A 134 1.76 4.17 -2.11
C ILE A 134 1.21 5.54 -2.49
N LYS A 135 1.25 5.89 -3.77
CA LYS A 135 0.72 7.17 -4.29
C LYS A 135 -0.55 6.94 -5.09
N VAL A 136 -1.52 7.83 -4.90
CA VAL A 136 -2.70 7.90 -5.76
C VAL A 136 -2.27 8.39 -7.14
N VAL A 137 -2.66 7.66 -8.18
CA VAL A 137 -2.49 8.07 -9.58
C VAL A 137 -3.80 8.69 -10.09
N ASN A 138 -4.93 8.07 -9.72
CA ASN A 138 -6.29 8.55 -9.95
C ASN A 138 -7.24 7.83 -8.96
N ASP A 139 -8.54 8.10 -9.05
CA ASP A 139 -9.58 7.62 -8.13
C ASP A 139 -9.61 6.09 -7.92
N THR A 140 -9.10 5.31 -8.87
CA THR A 140 -9.11 3.84 -8.84
C THR A 140 -7.73 3.21 -8.96
N THR A 141 -6.68 4.00 -9.16
CA THR A 141 -5.33 3.48 -9.42
C THR A 141 -4.34 4.01 -8.40
N MET A 142 -3.59 3.11 -7.78
CA MET A 142 -2.45 3.46 -6.92
C MET A 142 -1.14 2.89 -7.44
N TYR A 143 -0.09 3.71 -7.38
CA TYR A 143 1.28 3.31 -7.64
C TYR A 143 1.95 2.86 -6.34
N VAL A 144 2.44 1.62 -6.30
CA VAL A 144 3.14 1.01 -5.17
C VAL A 144 4.63 1.00 -5.47
N TYR A 145 5.39 1.82 -4.74
CA TYR A 145 6.84 1.78 -4.82
C TYR A 145 7.37 0.51 -4.14
N SER A 146 8.55 0.04 -4.57
CA SER A 146 9.25 -1.03 -3.86
C SER A 146 9.41 -0.70 -2.38
N PRO A 147 9.15 -1.65 -1.47
CA PRO A 147 9.45 -1.50 -0.06
C PRO A 147 10.92 -1.12 0.14
N SER A 148 11.16 0.00 0.83
CA SER A 148 12.50 0.37 1.27
C SER A 148 12.74 -0.27 2.63
N PHE A 149 13.67 -1.22 2.68
CA PHE A 149 14.19 -1.73 3.93
C PHE A 149 15.30 -0.80 4.41
N PRO A 150 15.33 -0.36 5.68
CA PRO A 150 16.52 0.26 6.22
C PRO A 150 17.68 -0.72 6.01
N VAL A 151 18.75 -0.24 5.38
CA VAL A 151 19.95 -1.05 5.13
C VAL A 151 20.44 -1.55 6.49
N SER A 152 20.23 -2.83 6.80
CA SER A 152 20.91 -3.42 7.94
C SER A 152 22.40 -3.38 7.61
N ARG A 153 23.16 -2.63 8.42
CA ARG A 153 24.62 -2.78 8.40
C ARG A 153 24.88 -4.25 8.74
N HIS A 154 25.34 -5.01 7.75
CA HIS A 154 25.87 -6.34 7.96
C HIS A 154 26.98 -6.25 9.01
N TYR A 155 26.83 -7.02 10.10
CA TYR A 155 27.93 -7.49 10.94
C TYR A 155 28.10 -8.98 10.68
#